data_AF-A0A939TFJ4-F1
#
_entry.id   AF-A0A939TFJ4-F1
#
_cell.length_a   1.000
_cell.length_b   1.000
_cell.length_c   1.000
_cell.angle_alpha   90.00
_cell.angle_beta   90.00
_cell.angle_gamma   90.00
#
_symmetry.space_group_name_H-M   'P 1'
#
loop_
_entity.id
_entity.type
_entity.pdbx_description
1 polymer ?
#
loop_
_entity_poly.entity_id
_entity_poly.type
_entity_poly.pdbx_seq_one_letter_code
_entity_poly.pdbx_strand_id
1 'polypeptide(L)'
;MNRGLAGMRARIAGLALVAGAMTAPFLAPPAMAATTAVKPAAVTAAPAAAAAKPPVLKYGSKGKWVTYLQKRLRALHYDPGTVDGRYGKDLRYAVQAFQKVNGLKPSSSGVFGGGSWKALAHPKNPARIIKGGKANRVEISKKRQLVVVYKNNKVYLISLTSTGSGKRYCYKGECDVARTPTGNFKINRKINGWRHAKLGDLYKPSYFYKGYALHGSPSVPLYPASHGCARLPMYHTADLMFRILPIGTAVYVR
;
A
#
# COMPACT_ATOMS: atom_id res chain seq x y z
N MET A 1 -2.37 -11.57 -70.92
CA MET A 1 -1.65 -11.23 -72.17
C MET A 1 -0.41 -10.43 -71.75
N ASN A 2 0.77 -11.06 -71.64
CA ASN A 2 1.81 -11.19 -72.69
C ASN A 2 2.30 -9.80 -73.14
N ARG A 3 3.58 -9.38 -73.10
CA ARG A 3 4.91 -9.99 -73.33
C ARG A 3 5.99 -9.12 -72.64
N GLY A 4 7.16 -9.59 -72.18
CA GLY A 4 8.32 -10.09 -72.96
C GLY A 4 9.01 -8.91 -73.68
N LEU A 5 10.33 -8.68 -73.67
CA LEU A 5 11.48 -9.57 -73.64
C LEU A 5 12.79 -8.76 -73.61
N ALA A 6 13.85 -9.37 -73.05
CA ALA A 6 15.26 -9.41 -73.48
C ALA A 6 16.01 -8.11 -73.86
N GLY A 7 17.26 -7.88 -73.48
CA GLY A 7 18.32 -8.79 -73.00
C GLY A 7 19.67 -8.27 -73.52
N MET A 8 20.78 -8.76 -72.94
CA MET A 8 22.03 -9.24 -73.62
C MET A 8 23.20 -9.25 -72.61
N ARG A 9 23.59 -10.43 -72.11
CA ARG A 9 24.83 -11.22 -72.40
C ARG A 9 26.14 -10.44 -72.08
N ALA A 10 27.18 -11.00 -71.46
CA ALA A 10 27.71 -12.35 -71.64
C ALA A 10 28.85 -12.71 -70.63
N ARG A 11 29.14 -14.03 -70.58
CA ARG A 11 30.44 -14.71 -70.42
C ARG A 11 31.05 -14.93 -69.02
N ILE A 12 30.77 -16.14 -68.55
CA ILE A 12 31.63 -17.17 -67.94
C ILE A 12 33.15 -16.89 -67.98
N ALA A 13 33.80 -17.00 -66.82
CA ALA A 13 35.09 -17.67 -66.66
C ALA A 13 35.19 -18.16 -65.20
N GLY A 14 35.29 -19.49 -65.01
CA GLY A 14 35.61 -20.07 -63.72
C GLY A 14 37.11 -20.04 -63.47
N LEU A 15 37.52 -19.94 -62.20
CA LEU A 15 38.79 -20.51 -61.75
C LEU A 15 38.82 -20.73 -60.23
N ALA A 16 39.16 -21.98 -59.91
CA ALA A 16 39.76 -22.60 -58.73
C ALA A 16 39.96 -21.85 -57.38
N LEU A 17 39.75 -22.67 -56.34
CA LEU A 17 40.18 -22.60 -54.94
C LEU A 17 41.46 -21.79 -54.67
N VAL A 18 41.48 -21.06 -53.54
CA VAL A 18 42.39 -21.36 -52.41
C VAL A 18 41.67 -21.01 -51.10
N ALA A 19 41.46 -22.01 -50.25
CA ALA A 19 41.00 -21.83 -48.88
C ALA A 19 42.17 -21.34 -48.01
N GLY A 20 42.20 -20.04 -47.72
CA GLY A 20 43.06 -19.45 -46.70
C GLY A 20 42.38 -19.54 -45.34
N ALA A 21 42.76 -20.53 -44.52
CA ALA A 21 42.32 -20.63 -43.13
C ALA A 21 42.92 -19.46 -42.32
N MET A 22 42.13 -18.42 -42.08
CA MET A 22 42.45 -17.42 -41.07
C MET A 22 41.98 -17.93 -39.71
N THR A 23 42.93 -18.43 -38.92
CA THR A 23 42.72 -18.67 -37.49
C THR A 23 42.61 -17.31 -36.79
N ALA A 24 41.38 -16.82 -36.66
CA ALA A 24 41.09 -15.75 -35.72
C ALA A 24 41.34 -16.26 -34.29
N PRO A 25 42.00 -15.49 -33.40
CA PRO A 25 42.13 -15.89 -32.01
C PRO A 25 40.73 -15.91 -31.39
N PHE A 26 40.34 -17.08 -30.86
CA PHE A 26 39.19 -17.20 -29.98
C PHE A 26 39.45 -16.31 -28.74
N LEU A 27 38.86 -15.11 -28.74
CA LEU A 27 38.65 -14.34 -27.52
C LEU A 27 37.72 -15.17 -26.62
N ALA A 28 38.29 -15.72 -25.55
CA ALA A 28 37.51 -16.36 -24.51
C ALA A 28 36.40 -15.40 -24.03
N PRO A 29 35.15 -15.86 -23.88
CA PRO A 29 34.11 -15.03 -23.27
C PRO A 29 34.54 -14.70 -21.83
N PRO A 30 34.29 -13.47 -21.35
CA PRO A 30 34.56 -13.13 -19.96
C PRO A 30 33.77 -14.09 -19.07
N ALA A 31 34.46 -14.71 -18.13
CA ALA A 31 33.88 -15.55 -17.11
C ALA A 31 32.69 -14.82 -16.48
N MET A 32 31.50 -15.44 -16.54
CA MET A 32 30.33 -15.00 -15.80
C MET A 32 30.70 -14.93 -14.32
N ALA A 33 30.94 -13.72 -13.82
CA ALA A 33 31.01 -13.47 -12.40
C ALA A 33 29.64 -13.85 -11.82
N ALA A 34 29.62 -14.93 -11.06
CA ALA A 34 28.46 -15.39 -10.33
C ALA A 34 27.92 -14.21 -9.48
N THR A 35 26.77 -13.68 -9.86
CA THR A 35 26.04 -12.73 -9.03
C THR A 35 25.66 -13.44 -7.74
N THR A 36 26.39 -13.13 -6.68
CA THR A 36 26.10 -13.52 -5.30
C THR A 36 24.64 -13.20 -4.99
N ALA A 37 23.89 -14.23 -4.62
CA ALA A 37 22.53 -14.10 -4.11
C ALA A 37 22.51 -13.11 -2.94
N VAL A 38 21.77 -12.00 -3.10
CA VAL A 38 21.57 -11.03 -2.03
C VAL A 38 20.74 -11.68 -0.92
N LYS A 39 21.39 -11.89 0.22
CA LYS A 39 20.86 -12.34 1.52
C LYS A 39 19.58 -11.55 1.90
N PRO A 40 18.56 -12.18 2.54
CA PRO A 40 17.32 -11.50 2.90
C PRO A 40 17.56 -10.31 3.83
N ALA A 41 16.78 -9.24 3.61
CA ALA A 41 16.81 -7.99 4.36
C ALA A 41 16.89 -8.23 5.88
N ALA A 42 17.93 -7.68 6.49
CA ALA A 42 18.14 -7.69 7.92
C ALA A 42 16.91 -7.11 8.65
N VAL A 43 16.35 -7.90 9.55
CA VAL A 43 15.53 -7.39 10.65
C VAL A 43 16.41 -6.39 11.40
N THR A 44 16.13 -5.09 11.30
CA THR A 44 16.79 -4.10 12.16
C THR A 44 16.66 -4.59 13.59
N ALA A 45 17.78 -4.97 14.22
CA ALA A 45 17.80 -5.50 15.56
C ALA A 45 17.14 -4.50 16.51
N ALA A 46 16.38 -5.01 17.49
CA ALA A 46 15.91 -4.18 18.59
C ALA A 46 17.10 -3.44 19.22
N PRO A 47 16.94 -2.20 19.70
CA PRO A 47 18.05 -1.45 20.29
C PRO A 47 18.78 -2.31 21.33
N ALA A 48 20.11 -2.43 21.19
CA ALA A 48 20.99 -3.27 22.02
C ALA A 48 21.12 -2.81 23.50
N ALA A 49 20.10 -2.16 24.07
CA ALA A 49 19.85 -2.21 25.50
C ALA A 49 19.16 -3.55 25.82
N ALA A 50 19.87 -4.64 25.52
CA ALA A 50 19.44 -6.01 25.65
C ALA A 50 19.59 -6.46 27.11
N ALA A 51 18.56 -6.18 27.92
CA ALA A 51 18.24 -6.83 29.21
C ALA A 51 16.96 -6.23 29.84
N ALA A 52 16.57 -5.01 29.46
CA ALA A 52 15.38 -4.35 29.99
C ALA A 52 14.12 -4.68 29.18
N LYS A 53 13.02 -5.00 29.87
CA LYS A 53 11.68 -5.12 29.27
C LYS A 53 11.39 -3.88 28.40
N PRO A 54 10.85 -4.03 27.17
CA PRO A 54 10.59 -2.88 26.31
C PRO A 54 9.57 -1.94 26.98
N PRO A 55 9.79 -0.61 26.89
CA PRO A 55 8.99 0.35 27.63
C PRO A 55 7.56 0.45 27.09
N VAL A 56 6.65 0.99 27.89
CA VAL A 56 5.33 1.39 27.39
C VAL A 56 5.49 2.69 26.59
N LEU A 57 5.10 2.65 25.31
CA LEU A 57 5.09 3.83 24.45
C LEU A 57 3.67 4.37 24.30
N LYS A 58 3.51 5.68 24.28
CA LYS A 58 2.22 6.36 24.07
C LYS A 58 2.44 7.68 23.34
N TYR A 59 1.36 8.35 22.95
CA TYR A 59 1.45 9.69 22.37
C TYR A 59 2.35 10.61 23.22
N GLY A 60 3.30 11.29 22.58
CA GLY A 60 4.30 12.12 23.24
C GLY A 60 5.59 11.41 23.65
N SER A 61 5.64 10.06 23.69
CA SER A 61 6.89 9.30 23.89
C SER A 61 7.92 9.63 22.81
N LYS A 62 9.22 9.56 23.16
CA LYS A 62 10.33 9.85 22.25
C LYS A 62 11.49 8.86 22.42
N GLY A 63 12.39 8.80 21.44
CA GLY A 63 13.69 8.13 21.54
C GLY A 63 13.82 6.84 20.73
N LYS A 64 14.86 6.06 21.06
CA LYS A 64 15.28 4.88 20.26
C LYS A 64 14.20 3.81 20.12
N TRP A 65 13.38 3.60 21.16
CA TRP A 65 12.28 2.63 21.13
C TRP A 65 11.14 3.08 20.21
N VAL A 66 10.84 4.38 20.15
CA VAL A 66 9.85 4.92 19.20
C VAL A 66 10.37 4.80 17.78
N THR A 67 11.65 5.12 17.55
CA THR A 67 12.31 4.97 16.24
C THR A 67 12.26 3.51 15.77
N TYR A 68 12.56 2.57 16.67
CA TYR A 68 12.47 1.14 16.40
C TYR A 68 11.03 0.74 16.03
N LEU A 69 10.04 1.18 16.81
CA LEU A 69 8.63 0.89 16.53
C LEU A 69 8.19 1.44 15.16
N GLN A 70 8.53 2.68 14.83
CA GLN A 70 8.24 3.28 13.53
C GLN A 70 8.87 2.46 12.38
N LYS A 71 10.16 2.13 12.47
CA LYS A 71 10.84 1.30 11.45
C LYS A 71 10.18 -0.07 11.30
N ARG A 72 9.87 -0.72 12.42
CA ARG A 72 9.27 -2.06 12.44
C ARG A 72 7.85 -2.05 11.85
N LEU A 73 7.00 -1.10 12.23
CA LEU A 73 5.66 -0.97 11.67
C LEU A 73 5.68 -0.66 10.18
N ARG A 74 6.62 0.19 9.72
CA ARG A 74 6.81 0.45 8.29
C ARG A 74 7.21 -0.80 7.51
N ALA A 75 8.13 -1.60 8.05
CA ALA A 75 8.51 -2.88 7.45
C ALA A 75 7.35 -3.89 7.40
N LEU A 76 6.36 -3.75 8.29
CA LEU A 76 5.13 -4.54 8.33
C LEU A 76 3.98 -3.91 7.51
N HIS A 77 4.29 -2.96 6.62
CA HIS A 77 3.33 -2.30 5.73
C HIS A 77 2.31 -1.38 6.42
N TYR A 78 2.57 -0.91 7.64
CA TYR A 78 1.81 0.19 8.23
C TYR A 78 2.48 1.52 7.91
N ASP A 79 1.74 2.63 7.95
CA ASP A 79 2.30 3.97 7.77
C ASP A 79 2.39 4.71 9.11
N PRO A 80 3.55 4.71 9.80
CA PRO A 80 3.73 5.40 11.06
C PRO A 80 4.02 6.91 10.88
N GLY A 81 3.93 7.45 9.66
CA GLY A 81 4.47 8.76 9.33
C GLY A 81 5.99 8.74 9.23
N THR A 82 6.64 9.89 9.42
CA THR A 82 8.10 10.03 9.42
C THR A 82 8.76 9.20 10.54
N VAL A 83 9.93 8.63 10.28
CA VAL A 83 10.74 7.94 11.31
C VAL A 83 11.65 8.97 11.96
N ASP A 84 11.13 9.66 12.95
CA ASP A 84 11.78 10.77 13.66
C ASP A 84 12.00 10.48 15.16
N GLY A 85 11.62 9.28 15.61
CA GLY A 85 11.69 8.90 17.01
C GLY A 85 10.67 9.60 17.90
N ARG A 86 9.61 10.20 17.36
CA ARG A 86 8.54 10.87 18.11
C ARG A 86 7.20 10.16 17.93
N TYR A 87 6.54 9.88 19.04
CA TYR A 87 5.24 9.22 19.02
C TYR A 87 4.15 10.25 18.77
N GLY A 88 3.93 10.55 17.49
CA GLY A 88 2.91 11.46 16.99
C GLY A 88 1.60 10.77 16.58
N LYS A 89 0.77 11.54 15.88
CA LYS A 89 -0.58 11.13 15.46
C LYS A 89 -0.57 10.00 14.42
N ASP A 90 0.34 10.05 13.45
CA ASP A 90 0.47 9.01 12.41
C ASP A 90 0.88 7.67 13.02
N LEU A 91 1.91 7.67 13.88
CA LEU A 91 2.32 6.48 14.61
C LEU A 91 1.19 5.90 15.47
N ARG A 92 0.40 6.76 16.13
CA ARG A 92 -0.78 6.33 16.89
C ARG A 92 -1.77 5.55 16.01
N TYR A 93 -2.07 6.04 14.80
CA TYR A 93 -2.97 5.35 13.88
C TYR A 93 -2.38 4.04 13.36
N ALA A 94 -1.09 4.00 13.05
CA ALA A 94 -0.39 2.77 12.69
C ALA A 94 -0.45 1.71 13.81
N VAL A 95 -0.23 2.13 15.05
CA VAL A 95 -0.35 1.26 16.23
C VAL A 95 -1.76 0.73 16.41
N GLN A 96 -2.77 1.58 16.27
CA GLN A 96 -4.18 1.15 16.37
C GLN A 96 -4.53 0.15 15.26
N ALA A 97 -4.07 0.37 14.03
CA ALA A 97 -4.26 -0.56 12.93
C ALA A 97 -3.53 -1.89 13.19
N PHE A 98 -2.30 -1.84 13.66
CA PHE A 98 -1.51 -3.03 14.05
C PHE A 98 -2.21 -3.84 15.13
N GLN A 99 -2.68 -3.18 16.19
CA GLN A 99 -3.41 -3.82 17.29
C GLN A 99 -4.67 -4.52 16.77
N LYS A 100 -5.46 -3.85 15.93
CA LYS A 100 -6.66 -4.46 15.30
C LYS A 100 -6.33 -5.69 14.46
N VAL A 101 -5.27 -5.65 13.67
CA VAL A 101 -4.83 -6.80 12.86
C VAL A 101 -4.42 -7.98 13.75
N ASN A 102 -3.76 -7.70 14.87
CA ASN A 102 -3.27 -8.72 15.79
C ASN A 102 -4.31 -9.23 16.79
N GLY A 103 -5.55 -8.73 16.71
CA GLY A 103 -6.64 -9.12 17.62
C GLY A 103 -6.56 -8.48 19.00
N LEU A 104 -5.75 -7.43 19.14
CA LEU A 104 -5.67 -6.63 20.36
C LEU A 104 -6.73 -5.52 20.33
N LYS A 105 -7.24 -5.13 21.51
CA LYS A 105 -8.17 -4.01 21.64
C LYS A 105 -7.38 -2.69 21.65
N PRO A 106 -7.46 -1.86 20.59
CA PRO A 106 -6.79 -0.57 20.58
C PRO A 106 -7.47 0.43 21.51
N SER A 107 -6.71 1.37 22.06
CA SER A 107 -7.23 2.55 22.78
C SER A 107 -7.14 3.81 21.91
N SER A 108 -7.94 4.84 22.23
CA SER A 108 -7.88 6.14 21.56
C SER A 108 -6.51 6.83 21.72
N SER A 109 -5.83 6.59 22.85
CA SER A 109 -4.47 7.06 23.14
C SER A 109 -3.38 6.28 22.40
N GLY A 110 -3.69 5.09 21.87
CA GLY A 110 -2.76 4.23 21.14
C GLY A 110 -1.56 3.79 21.98
N VAL A 111 -1.80 3.31 23.20
CA VAL A 111 -0.72 2.80 24.06
C VAL A 111 -0.13 1.52 23.47
N PHE A 112 1.20 1.43 23.41
CA PHE A 112 1.98 0.28 22.95
C PHE A 112 2.76 -0.32 24.13
N GLY A 113 2.13 -1.29 24.81
CA GLY A 113 2.69 -1.97 25.98
C GLY A 113 3.01 -3.44 25.74
N GLY A 114 3.20 -4.22 26.81
CA GLY A 114 3.68 -5.61 26.77
C GLY A 114 2.95 -6.53 25.78
N GLY A 115 1.61 -6.48 25.74
CA GLY A 115 0.83 -7.26 24.77
C GLY A 115 1.08 -6.85 23.31
N SER A 116 1.32 -5.57 23.05
CA SER A 116 1.68 -5.08 21.71
C SER A 116 3.11 -5.45 21.33
N TRP A 117 4.06 -5.41 22.28
CA TRP A 117 5.43 -5.89 22.06
C TRP A 117 5.48 -7.39 21.76
N LYS A 118 4.72 -8.21 22.50
CA LYS A 118 4.57 -9.65 22.23
C LYS A 118 4.02 -9.90 20.82
N ALA A 119 2.99 -9.14 20.41
CA ALA A 119 2.45 -9.22 19.06
C ALA A 119 3.45 -8.75 17.99
N LEU A 120 4.33 -7.78 18.28
CA LEU A 120 5.31 -7.27 17.33
C LEU A 120 6.42 -8.29 17.01
N ALA A 121 6.72 -9.18 17.97
CA ALA A 121 7.63 -10.31 17.78
C ALA A 121 7.05 -11.37 16.83
N HIS A 122 5.73 -11.60 16.88
CA HIS A 122 5.02 -12.57 16.04
C HIS A 122 3.79 -11.92 15.36
N PRO A 123 4.03 -11.03 14.38
CA PRO A 123 2.95 -10.23 13.79
C PRO A 123 2.03 -11.10 12.92
N LYS A 124 0.73 -10.90 13.07
CA LYS A 124 -0.28 -11.48 12.18
C LYS A 124 -0.42 -10.65 10.90
N ASN A 125 -0.76 -11.33 9.81
CA ASN A 125 -1.20 -10.68 8.58
C ASN A 125 -2.66 -10.21 8.70
N PRO A 126 -3.06 -9.15 7.98
CA PRO A 126 -4.46 -8.75 7.94
C PRO A 126 -5.32 -9.87 7.34
N ALA A 127 -6.50 -10.10 7.93
CA ALA A 127 -7.46 -11.03 7.39
C ALA A 127 -7.96 -10.55 6.02
N ARG A 128 -7.88 -11.40 4.99
CA ARG A 128 -8.49 -11.14 3.69
C ARG A 128 -10.01 -11.15 3.85
N ILE A 129 -10.69 -10.15 3.27
CA ILE A 129 -12.16 -10.06 3.36
C ILE A 129 -12.87 -10.59 2.12
N ILE A 130 -12.12 -11.00 1.11
CA ILE A 130 -12.63 -11.58 -0.13
C ILE A 130 -11.74 -12.75 -0.60
N LYS A 131 -12.35 -13.71 -1.30
CA LYS A 131 -11.66 -14.78 -2.05
C LYS A 131 -11.57 -14.38 -3.54
N GLY A 132 -10.46 -14.71 -4.21
CA GLY A 132 -10.32 -14.49 -5.67
C GLY A 132 -10.28 -13.03 -6.13
N GLY A 133 -9.84 -12.09 -5.27
CA GLY A 133 -9.74 -10.68 -5.65
C GLY A 133 -8.69 -10.40 -6.72
N LYS A 134 -8.84 -9.27 -7.44
CA LYS A 134 -7.80 -8.79 -8.35
C LYS A 134 -6.46 -8.63 -7.62
N ALA A 135 -5.35 -8.88 -8.32
CA ALA A 135 -4.01 -8.83 -7.73
C ALA A 135 -3.66 -7.45 -7.15
N ASN A 136 -4.04 -6.39 -7.87
CA ASN A 136 -3.97 -5.01 -7.40
C ASN A 136 -5.36 -4.57 -6.95
N ARG A 137 -5.53 -4.29 -5.65
CA ARG A 137 -6.84 -3.97 -5.08
C ARG A 137 -6.73 -3.26 -3.74
N VAL A 138 -7.84 -2.68 -3.31
CA VAL A 138 -8.08 -2.17 -1.96
C VAL A 138 -9.20 -2.98 -1.34
N GLU A 139 -8.99 -3.43 -0.11
CA GLU A 139 -9.99 -4.09 0.73
C GLU A 139 -10.35 -3.15 1.89
N ILE A 140 -11.63 -2.78 1.99
CA ILE A 140 -12.18 -1.96 3.08
C ILE A 140 -13.06 -2.86 3.95
N SER A 141 -12.59 -3.15 5.17
CA SER A 141 -13.36 -3.89 6.15
C SER A 141 -14.15 -2.94 7.05
N LYS A 142 -15.48 -2.93 6.93
CA LYS A 142 -16.38 -2.18 7.81
C LYS A 142 -16.38 -2.77 9.21
N LYS A 143 -16.34 -4.10 9.34
CA LYS A 143 -16.29 -4.74 10.67
C LYS A 143 -15.00 -4.42 11.43
N ARG A 144 -13.85 -4.48 10.75
CA ARG A 144 -12.54 -4.24 11.40
C ARG A 144 -12.14 -2.77 11.40
N GLN A 145 -12.79 -1.93 10.60
CA GLN A 145 -12.42 -0.52 10.39
C GLN A 145 -10.95 -0.41 9.94
N LEU A 146 -10.60 -1.20 8.92
CA LEU A 146 -9.27 -1.26 8.30
C LEU A 146 -9.39 -1.14 6.78
N VAL A 147 -8.39 -0.49 6.18
CA VAL A 147 -8.14 -0.55 4.75
C VAL A 147 -6.82 -1.28 4.51
N VAL A 148 -6.83 -2.23 3.59
CA VAL A 148 -5.64 -2.97 3.16
C VAL A 148 -5.48 -2.81 1.66
N VAL A 149 -4.33 -2.30 1.24
CA VAL A 149 -3.94 -2.18 -0.16
C VAL A 149 -3.07 -3.37 -0.52
N TYR A 150 -3.39 -4.02 -1.63
CA TYR A 150 -2.62 -5.12 -2.20
C TYR A 150 -2.02 -4.69 -3.54
N LYS A 151 -0.76 -5.06 -3.77
CA LYS A 151 -0.12 -5.03 -5.08
C LYS A 151 0.42 -6.42 -5.40
N ASN A 152 0.11 -6.95 -6.59
CA ASN A 152 0.50 -8.30 -7.00
C ASN A 152 0.16 -9.37 -5.95
N ASN A 153 -1.04 -9.28 -5.36
CA ASN A 153 -1.53 -10.14 -4.26
C ASN A 153 -0.74 -10.08 -2.94
N LYS A 154 0.26 -9.20 -2.81
CA LYS A 154 1.01 -8.94 -1.58
C LYS A 154 0.47 -7.69 -0.89
N VAL A 155 0.44 -7.71 0.45
CA VAL A 155 0.08 -6.53 1.23
C VAL A 155 1.09 -5.43 0.94
N TYR A 156 0.59 -4.25 0.60
CA TYR A 156 1.42 -3.08 0.31
C TYR A 156 1.28 -2.00 1.40
N LEU A 157 0.05 -1.78 1.88
CA LEU A 157 -0.24 -0.82 2.93
C LEU A 157 -1.44 -1.29 3.77
N ILE A 158 -1.36 -1.11 5.08
CA ILE A 158 -2.43 -1.31 6.05
C ILE A 158 -2.67 0.02 6.76
N SER A 159 -3.93 0.48 6.78
CA SER A 159 -4.32 1.70 7.47
C SER A 159 -5.58 1.48 8.30
N LEU A 160 -5.69 2.24 9.39
CA LEU A 160 -6.97 2.47 10.05
C LEU A 160 -7.92 3.19 9.07
N THR A 161 -9.22 2.92 9.18
CA THR A 161 -10.26 3.75 8.55
C THR A 161 -11.41 3.99 9.52
N SER A 162 -12.22 5.01 9.24
CA SER A 162 -13.54 5.17 9.86
C SER A 162 -14.61 5.27 8.76
N THR A 163 -15.51 4.29 8.70
CA THR A 163 -16.56 4.20 7.66
C THR A 163 -17.87 4.83 8.13
N GLY A 164 -18.94 4.66 7.35
CA GLY A 164 -20.26 5.20 7.64
C GLY A 164 -20.80 4.75 8.98
N SER A 165 -21.31 5.69 9.78
CA SER A 165 -21.80 5.46 11.15
C SER A 165 -23.07 4.62 11.25
N GLY A 166 -23.80 4.46 10.15
CA GLY A 166 -25.12 3.83 10.12
C GLY A 166 -26.23 4.68 10.75
N LYS A 167 -25.92 5.89 11.22
CA LYS A 167 -26.91 6.82 11.79
C LYS A 167 -27.64 7.58 10.69
N ARG A 168 -28.91 7.92 10.94
CA ARG A 168 -29.68 8.84 10.11
C ARG A 168 -29.06 10.24 10.22
N TYR A 169 -29.00 10.94 9.10
CA TYR A 169 -28.60 12.34 9.02
C TYR A 169 -29.53 13.05 8.03
N CYS A 170 -29.70 14.36 8.20
CA CYS A 170 -30.47 15.19 7.29
C CYS A 170 -29.65 16.42 6.92
N TYR A 171 -29.68 16.81 5.66
CA TYR A 171 -29.01 18.02 5.17
C TYR A 171 -29.92 18.72 4.17
N LYS A 172 -30.24 19.99 4.45
CA LYS A 172 -31.13 20.84 3.63
C LYS A 172 -32.44 20.11 3.24
N GLY A 173 -33.11 19.52 4.22
CA GLY A 173 -34.39 18.83 4.03
C GLY A 173 -34.29 17.39 3.51
N GLU A 174 -33.15 16.97 2.96
CA GLU A 174 -32.94 15.59 2.50
C GLU A 174 -32.33 14.73 3.62
N CYS A 175 -33.00 13.64 3.97
CA CYS A 175 -32.54 12.69 4.97
C CYS A 175 -32.04 11.38 4.34
N ASP A 176 -30.96 10.83 4.90
CA ASP A 176 -30.41 9.54 4.49
C ASP A 176 -29.74 8.85 5.69
N VAL A 177 -29.25 7.63 5.52
CA VAL A 177 -28.51 6.87 6.53
C VAL A 177 -27.06 6.74 6.10
N ALA A 178 -26.14 7.06 7.01
CA ALA A 178 -24.71 7.08 6.78
C ALA A 178 -24.10 5.67 6.59
N ARG A 179 -24.47 4.96 5.53
CA ARG A 179 -24.01 3.61 5.23
C ARG A 179 -22.90 3.64 4.18
N THR A 180 -21.79 2.97 4.47
CA THR A 180 -20.80 2.65 3.44
C THR A 180 -21.31 1.44 2.64
N PRO A 181 -21.45 1.56 1.31
CA PRO A 181 -22.02 0.51 0.48
C PRO A 181 -21.09 -0.72 0.47
N THR A 182 -21.68 -1.90 0.65
CA THR A 182 -20.99 -3.18 0.42
C THR A 182 -20.96 -3.45 -1.08
N GLY A 183 -19.84 -3.91 -1.62
CA GLY A 183 -19.80 -4.28 -3.03
C GLY A 183 -18.40 -4.38 -3.62
N ASN A 184 -18.38 -4.55 -4.93
CA ASN A 184 -17.17 -4.60 -5.75
C ASN A 184 -17.18 -3.36 -6.64
N PHE A 185 -16.18 -2.52 -6.45
CA PHE A 185 -16.11 -1.20 -7.07
C PHE A 185 -14.75 -1.00 -7.73
N LYS A 186 -14.56 0.17 -8.33
CA LYS A 186 -13.27 0.62 -8.85
C LYS A 186 -13.11 2.11 -8.60
N ILE A 187 -11.90 2.56 -8.32
CA ILE A 187 -11.61 4.00 -8.27
C ILE A 187 -11.90 4.58 -9.66
N ASN A 188 -12.82 5.53 -9.75
CA ASN A 188 -13.25 6.11 -11.02
C ASN A 188 -12.85 7.59 -11.15
N ARG A 189 -12.60 8.27 -10.03
CA ARG A 189 -12.28 9.69 -10.01
C ARG A 189 -11.43 10.04 -8.80
N LYS A 190 -10.54 10.99 -8.96
CA LYS A 190 -9.63 11.48 -7.92
C LYS A 190 -9.53 13.00 -7.99
N ILE A 191 -9.37 13.65 -6.84
CA ILE A 191 -9.12 15.10 -6.75
C ILE A 191 -7.85 15.30 -5.94
N ASN A 192 -6.84 15.98 -6.50
CA ASN A 192 -5.59 16.26 -5.80
C ASN A 192 -5.70 17.55 -4.99
N GLY A 193 -6.31 17.46 -3.81
CA GLY A 193 -6.47 18.60 -2.91
C GLY A 193 -7.72 18.48 -2.05
N TRP A 194 -8.13 19.59 -1.46
CA TRP A 194 -9.39 19.66 -0.73
C TRP A 194 -10.58 19.66 -1.69
N ARG A 195 -11.62 18.91 -1.32
CA ARG A 195 -12.92 18.97 -1.95
C ARG A 195 -13.97 19.31 -0.89
N HIS A 196 -14.54 20.50 -1.03
CA HIS A 196 -15.72 20.91 -0.28
C HIS A 196 -16.94 20.20 -0.86
N ALA A 197 -17.63 19.41 -0.03
CA ALA A 197 -18.81 18.65 -0.42
C ALA A 197 -19.95 18.88 0.57
N LYS A 198 -21.17 18.52 0.14
CA LYS A 198 -22.42 18.67 0.90
C LYS A 198 -22.31 18.26 2.37
N LEU A 199 -21.57 17.17 2.66
CA LEU A 199 -21.51 16.54 3.98
C LEU A 199 -20.16 16.72 4.69
N GLY A 200 -19.37 17.70 4.25
CA GLY A 200 -18.06 18.06 4.81
C GLY A 200 -16.93 18.01 3.80
N ASP A 201 -15.73 18.30 4.29
CA ASP A 201 -14.53 18.38 3.46
C ASP A 201 -13.83 17.03 3.31
N LEU A 202 -13.36 16.77 2.10
CA LEU A 202 -12.60 15.58 1.75
C LEU A 202 -11.20 15.99 1.29
N TYR A 203 -10.17 15.57 2.01
CA TYR A 203 -8.80 15.77 1.57
C TYR A 203 -8.35 14.64 0.64
N LYS A 204 -7.92 14.98 -0.58
CA LYS A 204 -7.46 14.05 -1.62
C LYS A 204 -8.37 12.83 -1.85
N PRO A 205 -9.67 13.03 -2.13
CA PRO A 205 -10.60 11.93 -2.29
C PRO A 205 -10.28 11.08 -3.52
N SER A 206 -10.33 9.76 -3.33
CA SER A 206 -10.37 8.74 -4.37
C SER A 206 -11.74 8.07 -4.37
N TYR A 207 -12.61 8.51 -5.27
CA TYR A 207 -13.99 8.04 -5.39
C TYR A 207 -14.02 6.64 -6.01
N PHE A 208 -14.78 5.74 -5.38
CA PHE A 208 -14.94 4.37 -5.86
C PHE A 208 -16.37 4.02 -6.25
N TYR A 209 -17.37 4.76 -5.76
CA TYR A 209 -18.77 4.54 -6.13
C TYR A 209 -19.57 5.82 -5.88
N LYS A 210 -20.26 6.38 -6.88
CA LYS A 210 -21.02 7.64 -6.74
C LYS A 210 -20.21 8.71 -5.97
N GLY A 211 -20.72 9.20 -4.83
CA GLY A 211 -20.04 10.12 -3.93
C GLY A 211 -19.14 9.49 -2.85
N TYR A 212 -19.06 8.16 -2.78
CA TYR A 212 -18.28 7.43 -1.78
C TYR A 212 -16.80 7.36 -2.18
N ALA A 213 -15.93 7.79 -1.27
CA ALA A 213 -14.50 7.89 -1.50
C ALA A 213 -13.69 7.34 -0.31
N LEU A 214 -12.45 6.95 -0.61
CA LEU A 214 -11.37 6.98 0.36
C LEU A 214 -10.83 8.41 0.41
N HIS A 215 -10.71 9.03 1.58
CA HIS A 215 -10.19 10.39 1.69
C HIS A 215 -9.55 10.66 3.06
N GLY A 216 -8.60 11.59 3.10
CA GLY A 216 -8.05 12.09 4.35
C GLY A 216 -9.11 12.79 5.20
N SER A 217 -9.07 12.54 6.51
CA SER A 217 -9.85 13.25 7.51
C SER A 217 -9.00 13.59 8.74
N PRO A 218 -9.22 14.76 9.39
CA PRO A 218 -8.51 15.11 10.61
C PRO A 218 -8.88 14.18 11.78
N SER A 219 -9.99 13.44 11.69
CA SER A 219 -10.40 12.48 12.72
C SER A 219 -10.79 11.13 12.11
N VAL A 220 -10.08 10.09 12.53
CA VAL A 220 -10.34 8.68 12.18
C VAL A 220 -10.51 7.89 13.48
N PRO A 221 -11.72 7.88 14.08
CA PRO A 221 -11.96 7.14 15.30
C PRO A 221 -11.91 5.62 15.07
N LEU A 222 -11.83 4.87 16.16
CA LEU A 222 -11.75 3.40 16.12
C LEU A 222 -13.05 2.72 15.67
N TYR A 223 -14.15 3.49 15.60
CA TYR A 223 -15.50 3.08 15.23
C TYR A 223 -15.99 3.82 13.96
N PRO A 224 -17.06 3.33 13.29
CA PRO A 224 -17.64 4.02 12.14
C PRO A 224 -18.26 5.37 12.52
N ALA A 225 -17.84 6.45 11.87
CA ALA A 225 -18.23 7.82 12.24
C ALA A 225 -18.42 8.77 11.04
N SER A 226 -18.30 8.28 9.80
CA SER A 226 -18.49 9.11 8.61
C SER A 226 -19.95 9.11 8.15
N HIS A 227 -20.27 9.94 7.15
CA HIS A 227 -21.54 9.91 6.42
C HIS A 227 -21.59 8.83 5.32
N GLY A 228 -20.57 7.96 5.22
CA GLY A 228 -20.53 6.86 4.25
C GLY A 228 -19.16 6.65 3.61
N CYS A 229 -18.32 7.67 3.52
CA CYS A 229 -16.96 7.54 3.01
C CYS A 229 -16.03 6.74 3.94
N ALA A 230 -14.91 6.25 3.42
CA ALA A 230 -13.84 5.64 4.21
C ALA A 230 -12.79 6.72 4.55
N ARG A 231 -12.82 7.22 5.80
CA ARG A 231 -11.87 8.23 6.30
C ARG A 231 -10.51 7.62 6.57
N LEU A 232 -9.46 8.26 6.08
CA LEU A 232 -8.05 7.88 6.24
C LEU A 232 -7.30 8.89 7.09
N PRO A 233 -6.23 8.49 7.82
CA PRO A 233 -5.37 9.42 8.51
C PRO A 233 -4.80 10.49 7.56
N MET A 234 -4.96 11.76 7.92
CA MET A 234 -4.22 12.87 7.29
C MET A 234 -2.85 13.04 7.95
N TYR A 235 -1.80 13.53 7.29
CA TYR A 235 -1.63 13.80 5.85
C TYR A 235 -0.91 12.64 5.16
N HIS A 236 0.08 12.07 5.86
CA HIS A 236 1.02 11.08 5.34
C HIS A 236 0.33 9.89 4.67
N THR A 237 -0.65 9.29 5.35
CA THR A 237 -1.36 8.11 4.84
C THR A 237 -2.32 8.45 3.70
N ALA A 238 -3.08 9.53 3.81
CA ALA A 238 -3.97 9.99 2.75
C ALA A 238 -3.19 10.33 1.46
N ASP A 239 -2.04 10.99 1.59
CA ASP A 239 -1.14 11.32 0.47
C ASP A 239 -0.56 10.07 -0.17
N LEU A 240 -0.07 9.14 0.65
CA LEU A 240 0.43 7.85 0.19
C LEU A 240 -0.67 7.09 -0.56
N MET A 241 -1.86 6.96 0.03
CA MET A 241 -2.99 6.27 -0.59
C MET A 241 -3.43 6.94 -1.88
N PHE A 242 -3.52 8.27 -1.91
CA PHE A 242 -3.82 8.99 -3.14
C PHE A 242 -2.79 8.68 -4.23
N ARG A 243 -1.49 8.68 -3.91
CA ARG A 243 -0.43 8.42 -4.90
C ARG A 243 -0.45 6.99 -5.43
N ILE A 244 -0.65 5.99 -4.58
CA ILE A 244 -0.46 4.58 -4.95
C ILE A 244 -1.69 3.91 -5.56
N LEU A 245 -2.85 4.58 -5.52
CA LEU A 245 -4.12 4.06 -6.01
C LEU A 245 -4.51 4.74 -7.33
N PRO A 246 -4.12 4.22 -8.50
CA PRO A 246 -4.54 4.77 -9.79
C PRO A 246 -6.05 4.59 -10.04
N ILE A 247 -6.59 5.39 -10.96
CA ILE A 247 -7.94 5.15 -11.51
C ILE A 247 -7.99 3.72 -12.10
N GLY A 248 -9.10 3.03 -11.88
CA GLY A 248 -9.30 1.64 -12.26
C GLY A 248 -8.95 0.63 -11.15
N THR A 249 -8.26 1.04 -10.08
CA THR A 249 -7.95 0.13 -8.96
C THR A 249 -9.23 -0.45 -8.36
N ALA A 250 -9.30 -1.78 -8.25
CA ALA A 250 -10.45 -2.45 -7.66
C ALA A 250 -10.58 -2.14 -6.16
N VAL A 251 -11.80 -1.90 -5.71
CA VAL A 251 -12.13 -1.62 -4.31
C VAL A 251 -13.21 -2.60 -3.85
N TYR A 252 -12.90 -3.40 -2.85
CA TYR A 252 -13.83 -4.36 -2.25
C TYR A 252 -14.23 -3.85 -0.87
N VAL A 253 -15.53 -3.64 -0.66
CA VAL A 253 -16.05 -3.22 0.64
C VAL A 253 -16.87 -4.36 1.22
N ARG A 254 -16.53 -4.77 2.45
CA ARG A 254 -17.27 -5.79 3.22
C ARG A 254 -17.46 -5.32 4.66
#